data_AF-A0A3M8G5C0-F1
#
_entry.id   AF-A0A3M8G5C0-F1
#
_cell.length_a   1.000
_cell.length_b   1.000
_cell.length_c   1.000
_cell.angle_alpha   90.00
_cell.angle_beta   90.00
_cell.angle_gamma   90.00
#
_symmetry.space_group_name_H-M   'P 1'
#
loop_
_entity.id
_entity.type
_entity.pdbx_description
1 polymer ?
#
loop_
_entity_poly.entity_id
_entity_poly.type
_entity_poly.pdbx_seq_one_letter_code
_entity_poly.pdbx_strand_id
1 'polypeptide(L)'
;MIRKLLEIDLLFTLIRKEDWKAFSESGIFEPDSLEEQGYIQCFLGSQIQEAANSFFSKENDLLLIVIDPLRLQVPIKHEKEGDQTYPNVYGSFSIDAIIDRIVLRKGKKGDFSVKVKHFD
;
A
#
# COMPACT_ATOMS: atom_id res chain seq x y z
N MET A 1 10.50 -28.95 15.44
CA MET A 1 10.52 -27.52 15.05
C MET A 1 9.36 -27.30 14.10
N ILE A 2 8.25 -26.75 14.61
CA ILE A 2 7.07 -26.44 13.80
C ILE A 2 7.49 -25.32 12.86
N ARG A 3 7.41 -25.56 11.54
CA ARG A 3 7.53 -24.54 10.51
C ARG A 3 6.60 -23.41 10.93
N LYS A 4 7.16 -22.25 11.28
CA LYS A 4 6.41 -20.99 11.34
C LYS A 4 5.68 -20.92 10.00
N LEU A 5 4.35 -21.08 9.97
CA LEU A 5 3.59 -20.66 8.80
C LEU A 5 4.10 -19.25 8.53
N LEU A 6 4.57 -18.99 7.30
CA LEU A 6 4.93 -17.63 6.94
C LEU A 6 3.67 -16.79 7.19
N GLU A 7 3.65 -16.03 8.27
CA GLU A 7 2.74 -14.92 8.46
C GLU A 7 3.13 -13.95 7.36
N ILE A 8 2.42 -14.05 6.24
CA ILE A 8 2.55 -13.11 5.15
C ILE A 8 1.45 -12.10 5.37
N ASP A 9 1.82 -10.97 5.96
CA ASP A 9 0.92 -9.84 6.14
C ASP A 9 0.50 -9.25 4.79
N LEU A 10 -0.72 -8.76 4.72
CA LEU A 10 -1.17 -7.95 3.59
C LEU A 10 -0.27 -6.71 3.44
N LEU A 11 0.00 -6.36 2.19
CA LEU A 11 0.71 -5.13 1.88
C LEU A 11 -0.29 -4.03 1.57
N PHE A 12 0.09 -2.80 1.88
CA PHE A 12 -0.77 -1.65 1.69
C PHE A 12 -0.02 -0.55 0.96
N THR A 13 -0.71 0.18 0.09
CA THR A 13 -0.19 1.43 -0.48
C THR A 13 -1.31 2.46 -0.62
N LEU A 14 -0.94 3.72 -0.80
CA LEU A 14 -1.86 4.84 -0.94
C LEU A 14 -1.66 5.45 -2.31
N ILE A 15 -2.76 5.64 -3.04
CA ILE A 15 -2.77 6.35 -4.32
C ILE A 15 -3.84 7.44 -4.29
N ARG A 16 -3.76 8.39 -5.24
CA ARG A 16 -4.88 9.29 -5.47
C ARG A 16 -5.99 8.53 -6.16
N LYS A 17 -7.23 8.95 -5.93
CA LYS A 17 -8.41 8.22 -6.41
C LYS A 17 -8.51 8.26 -7.94
N GLU A 18 -8.08 9.36 -8.53
CA GLU A 18 -8.04 9.61 -9.97
C GLU A 18 -7.11 8.64 -10.72
N ASP A 19 -6.01 8.22 -10.09
CA ASP A 19 -5.01 7.33 -10.70
C ASP A 19 -5.59 5.92 -10.93
N TRP A 20 -6.53 5.50 -10.07
CA TRP A 20 -7.12 4.17 -10.11
C TRP A 20 -7.75 3.81 -11.47
N LYS A 21 -8.35 4.79 -12.15
CA LYS A 21 -9.04 4.54 -13.42
C LYS A 21 -8.08 3.96 -14.45
N ALA A 22 -6.88 4.51 -14.56
CA ALA A 22 -5.86 4.06 -15.52
C ALA A 22 -5.44 2.60 -15.23
N PHE A 23 -5.16 2.27 -13.97
CA PHE A 23 -4.77 0.91 -13.57
C PHE A 23 -5.89 -0.11 -13.79
N SER A 24 -7.14 0.29 -13.52
CA SER A 24 -8.29 -0.57 -13.75
C SER A 24 -8.55 -0.86 -15.24
N GLU A 25 -8.26 0.11 -16.11
CA GLU A 25 -8.45 -0.02 -17.56
C GLU A 25 -7.30 -0.81 -18.20
N SER A 26 -6.07 -0.67 -17.70
CA SER A 26 -4.91 -1.41 -18.19
C SER A 26 -4.82 -2.84 -17.64
N GLY A 27 -5.40 -3.09 -16.46
CA GLY A 27 -5.21 -4.34 -15.73
C GLY A 27 -3.88 -4.44 -14.98
N ILE A 28 -3.05 -3.40 -15.04
CA ILE A 28 -1.72 -3.35 -14.46
C ILE A 28 -1.65 -2.22 -13.43
N PHE A 29 -1.18 -2.55 -12.23
CA PHE A 29 -0.90 -1.59 -11.17
C PHE A 29 0.53 -1.09 -11.28
N GLU A 30 0.67 0.20 -11.58
CA GLU A 30 1.95 0.89 -11.85
C GLU A 30 1.86 2.35 -11.37
N PRO A 31 1.89 2.60 -10.06
CA PRO A 31 1.80 3.95 -9.49
C PRO A 31 3.10 4.73 -9.65
N ASP A 32 3.03 6.06 -9.59
CA ASP A 32 4.15 7.01 -9.78
C ASP A 32 5.42 6.63 -9.01
N SER A 33 5.29 6.11 -7.78
CA SER A 33 6.44 5.65 -6.99
C SER A 33 7.36 4.67 -7.74
N LEU A 34 6.81 3.81 -8.61
CA LEU A 34 7.62 2.88 -9.38
C LEU A 34 8.53 3.60 -10.37
N GLU A 35 8.03 4.64 -11.04
CA GLU A 35 8.82 5.47 -11.95
C GLU A 35 9.80 6.36 -11.17
N GLU A 36 9.35 6.98 -10.08
CA GLU A 36 10.13 7.94 -9.30
C GLU A 36 11.24 7.29 -8.47
N GLN A 37 11.01 6.09 -7.92
CA GLN A 37 11.86 5.46 -6.91
C GLN A 37 12.41 4.10 -7.37
N GLY A 38 11.85 3.50 -8.43
CA GLY A 38 12.20 2.15 -8.90
C GLY A 38 11.50 1.02 -8.15
N TYR A 39 10.57 1.33 -7.24
CA TYR A 39 9.72 0.37 -6.53
C TYR A 39 8.38 1.01 -6.16
N ILE A 40 7.37 0.19 -5.97
CA ILE A 40 6.10 0.62 -5.39
C ILE A 40 6.28 0.69 -3.88
N GLN A 41 6.20 1.90 -3.34
CA GLN A 41 6.27 2.12 -1.89
C GLN A 41 5.06 1.45 -1.23
N CYS A 42 5.35 0.51 -0.34
CA CYS A 42 4.35 -0.22 0.41
C CYS A 42 4.58 -0.06 1.92
N PHE A 43 3.53 -0.35 2.67
CA PHE A 43 3.43 -0.12 4.10
C PHE A 43 2.81 -1.34 4.78
N LEU A 44 3.15 -1.52 6.05
CA LEU A 44 2.39 -2.34 6.98
C LEU A 44 1.11 -1.59 7.38
N GLY A 45 0.09 -2.33 7.84
CA GLY A 45 -1.18 -1.73 8.26
C GLY A 45 -1.02 -0.66 9.36
N SER A 46 -0.09 -0.84 10.28
CA SER A 46 0.21 0.12 11.36
C SER A 46 0.77 1.46 10.87
N GLN A 47 1.35 1.50 9.67
CA GLN A 47 2.03 2.67 9.11
C GLN A 47 1.11 3.56 8.27
N ILE A 48 -0.12 3.11 7.95
CA ILE A 48 -1.01 3.79 6.99
C ILE A 48 -1.44 5.18 7.43
N GLN A 49 -1.78 5.36 8.71
CA GLN A 49 -2.22 6.66 9.18
C GLN A 49 -1.11 7.70 9.07
N GLU A 50 0.12 7.33 9.42
CA GLU A 50 1.28 8.21 9.32
C GLU A 50 1.59 8.52 7.85
N ALA A 51 1.66 7.49 6.99
CA ALA A 51 1.89 7.66 5.56
C ALA A 51 0.87 8.59 4.90
N ALA A 52 -0.43 8.41 5.18
CA ALA A 52 -1.50 9.24 4.63
C ALA A 52 -1.37 10.71 5.04
N ASN A 53 -1.01 10.98 6.30
CA ASN A 53 -0.89 12.35 6.79
C ASN A 53 0.45 13.01 6.42
N SER A 54 1.52 12.25 6.23
CA SER A 54 2.85 12.78 5.87
C SER A 54 2.97 13.06 4.37
N PHE A 55 2.63 12.10 3.52
CA PHE A 55 2.83 12.20 2.07
C PHE A 55 1.65 12.87 1.34
N PHE A 56 0.43 12.71 1.86
CA PHE A 56 -0.80 13.13 1.18
C PHE A 56 -1.59 14.18 1.96
N SER A 57 -0.90 15.01 2.76
CA SER A 57 -1.51 16.06 3.60
C SER A 57 -2.31 17.11 2.81
N LYS A 58 -2.17 17.21 1.49
CA LYS A 58 -2.93 18.13 0.64
C LYS A 58 -4.19 17.50 0.02
N GLU A 59 -4.29 16.18 0.01
CA GLU A 59 -5.43 15.46 -0.57
C GLU A 59 -6.60 15.39 0.41
N ASN A 60 -7.83 15.43 -0.09
CA ASN A 60 -9.03 15.28 0.75
C ASN A 60 -9.50 13.82 0.85
N ASP A 61 -9.34 13.11 -0.25
CA ASP A 61 -9.70 11.71 -0.41
C ASP A 61 -8.48 10.95 -0.95
N LEU A 62 -8.29 9.71 -0.50
CA LEU A 62 -7.28 8.77 -0.99
C LEU A 62 -7.89 7.41 -1.22
N LEU A 63 -7.17 6.56 -1.95
CA LEU A 63 -7.47 5.15 -2.03
C LEU A 63 -6.38 4.34 -1.34
N LEU A 64 -6.76 3.61 -0.29
CA LEU A 64 -5.93 2.58 0.32
C LEU A 64 -6.08 1.30 -0.50
N ILE A 65 -4.99 0.88 -1.11
CA ILE A 65 -4.91 -0.36 -1.88
C ILE A 65 -4.44 -1.47 -0.95
N VAL A 66 -5.19 -2.57 -0.92
CA VAL A 66 -4.87 -3.77 -0.14
C VAL A 66 -4.38 -4.85 -1.10
N ILE A 67 -3.14 -5.28 -0.92
CA ILE A 67 -2.43 -6.17 -1.84
C ILE A 67 -2.21 -7.51 -1.14
N ASP A 68 -2.55 -8.59 -1.83
CA ASP A 68 -2.21 -9.95 -1.46
C ASP A 68 -0.82 -10.29 -2.00
N PRO A 69 0.22 -10.33 -1.16
CA PRO A 69 1.59 -10.64 -1.60
C PRO A 69 1.76 -12.04 -2.17
N LEU A 70 0.86 -12.99 -1.89
CA LEU A 70 0.92 -14.33 -2.49
C LEU A 70 0.57 -14.34 -3.99
N ARG A 71 -0.05 -13.26 -4.48
CA ARG A 71 -0.41 -13.08 -5.90
C ARG A 71 0.62 -12.29 -6.69
N LEU A 72 1.65 -11.76 -6.01
CA LEU A 72 2.71 -11.02 -6.65
C LEU A 72 3.70 -11.97 -7.35
N GLN A 73 4.03 -11.64 -8.60
CA GLN A 73 5.06 -12.33 -9.38
C GLN A 73 6.36 -11.50 -9.46
N VAL A 74 6.44 -10.47 -8.62
CA VAL A 74 7.57 -9.53 -8.53
C VAL A 74 8.16 -9.57 -7.12
N PRO A 75 9.46 -9.22 -6.95
CA PRO A 75 10.09 -9.29 -5.63
C PRO A 75 9.49 -8.30 -4.64
N ILE A 76 9.36 -8.74 -3.39
CA ILE A 76 9.08 -7.88 -2.23
C ILE A 76 10.37 -7.78 -1.41
N LYS A 77 10.82 -6.56 -1.11
CA LYS A 77 11.98 -6.34 -0.24
C LYS A 77 11.57 -5.55 0.99
N HIS A 78 12.07 -5.98 2.14
CA HIS A 78 11.87 -5.29 3.40
C HIS A 78 13.07 -4.39 3.66
N GLU A 79 12.89 -3.08 3.49
CA GLU A 79 13.94 -2.09 3.59
C GLU A 79 13.80 -1.28 4.88
N LYS A 80 14.92 -1.06 5.56
CA LYS A 80 14.95 -0.34 6.83
C LYS A 80 15.23 1.13 6.59
N GLU A 81 14.37 2.00 7.10
CA GLU A 81 14.60 3.44 7.14
C GLU A 81 14.40 3.95 8.56
N GLY A 82 15.48 4.45 9.17
CA GLY A 82 15.50 4.74 10.60
C GLY A 82 15.19 3.49 11.42
N ASP A 83 14.17 3.57 12.27
CA ASP A 83 13.71 2.44 13.09
C ASP A 83 12.51 1.68 12.49
N GLN A 84 12.08 2.07 11.29
CA GLN A 84 10.95 1.45 10.59
C GLN A 84 11.44 0.50 9.49
N THR A 85 10.57 -0.41 9.08
CA THR A 85 10.80 -1.33 7.95
C THR A 85 9.61 -1.25 7.00
N TYR A 86 9.88 -1.19 5.70
CA TYR A 86 8.89 -1.02 4.64
C TYR A 86 8.97 -2.18 3.63
N PRO A 87 7.85 -2.86 3.30
CA PRO A 87 7.81 -4.01 2.40
C PRO A 87 7.61 -3.61 0.94
N ASN A 88 8.58 -2.92 0.34
CA ASN A 88 8.49 -2.36 -1.02
C ASN A 88 8.41 -3.45 -2.11
N VAL A 89 7.60 -3.18 -3.15
CA VAL A 89 7.38 -4.10 -4.28
C VAL A 89 8.16 -3.64 -5.50
N TYR A 90 8.99 -4.50 -6.08
CA TYR A 90 9.94 -4.16 -7.15
C TYR A 90 9.41 -4.58 -8.53
N GLY A 91 8.44 -3.81 -9.04
CA GLY A 91 7.87 -3.97 -10.38
C GLY A 91 6.37 -3.74 -10.39
N SER A 92 5.81 -3.50 -11.58
CA SER A 92 4.38 -3.46 -11.79
C SER A 92 3.77 -4.86 -11.70
N PHE A 93 2.48 -4.95 -11.40
CA PHE A 93 1.81 -6.24 -11.22
C PHE A 93 0.34 -6.20 -11.65
N SER A 94 -0.26 -7.39 -11.90
CA SER A 94 -1.68 -7.48 -12.25
C SER A 94 -2.56 -6.97 -11.10
N ILE A 95 -3.61 -6.20 -11.44
CA ILE A 95 -4.61 -5.75 -10.45
C ILE A 95 -5.31 -6.90 -9.72
N ASP A 96 -5.20 -8.15 -10.20
CA ASP A 96 -5.70 -9.35 -9.50
C ASP A 96 -5.02 -9.59 -8.14
N ALA A 97 -3.83 -9.01 -7.93
CA ALA A 97 -3.15 -9.00 -6.63
C ALA A 97 -3.78 -8.01 -5.64
N ILE A 98 -4.63 -7.09 -6.11
CA ILE A 98 -5.35 -6.13 -5.28
C ILE A 98 -6.66 -6.76 -4.83
N ILE A 99 -6.76 -7.06 -3.54
CA ILE A 99 -7.92 -7.76 -2.96
C ILE A 99 -8.97 -6.81 -2.39
N ASP A 100 -8.61 -5.55 -2.09
CA ASP A 100 -9.55 -4.52 -1.68
C ASP A 100 -9.02 -3.11 -1.98
N ARG A 101 -9.94 -2.14 -2.05
CA ARG A 101 -9.67 -0.72 -2.25
C ARG A 101 -10.58 0.12 -1.38
N ILE A 102 -10.01 0.77 -0.37
CA ILE A 102 -10.77 1.46 0.67
C ILE A 102 -10.62 2.97 0.46
N VAL A 103 -11.73 3.67 0.30
CA VAL A 103 -11.71 5.14 0.23
C VAL A 103 -11.44 5.70 1.62
N LEU A 104 -10.35 6.45 1.74
CA LEU A 104 -10.03 7.21 2.94
C LEU A 104 -10.43 8.67 2.72
N ARG A 105 -11.07 9.26 3.73
CA ARG A 105 -11.43 10.68 3.73
C ARG A 105 -10.91 11.35 4.97
N LYS A 106 -10.48 12.61 4.85
CA LYS A 106 -10.13 13.41 6.01
C LYS A 106 -11.32 13.62 6.94
N GLY A 107 -11.03 13.63 8.24
CA GLY A 107 -11.97 14.05 9.26
C GLY A 107 -12.13 15.58 9.31
N LYS A 108 -13.02 16.05 10.19
CA LYS A 108 -13.27 17.49 10.39
C LYS A 108 -12.03 18.30 10.80
N LYS A 109 -11.02 17.65 11.36
CA LYS A 109 -9.75 18.27 11.76
C LYS A 109 -8.73 18.36 10.61
N GLY A 110 -9.07 17.84 9.42
CA GLY A 110 -8.21 17.86 8.25
C GLY A 110 -7.16 16.75 8.20
N ASP A 111 -7.27 15.74 9.07
CA ASP A 111 -6.39 14.57 9.14
C ASP A 111 -7.09 13.29 8.69
N PHE A 112 -6.31 12.36 8.14
CA PHE A 112 -6.76 10.98 7.94
C PHE A 112 -6.66 10.22 9.26
N SER A 113 -7.75 9.58 9.69
CA SER A 113 -7.74 8.66 10.83
C SER A 113 -8.00 7.25 10.35
N VAL A 114 -6.96 6.42 10.40
CA VAL A 114 -6.98 5.06 9.85
C VAL A 114 -6.39 4.11 10.90
N LYS A 115 -7.08 3.00 11.14
CA LYS A 115 -6.58 1.92 11.99
C LYS A 115 -6.73 0.60 11.27
N VAL A 116 -5.62 0.07 10.77
CA VAL A 116 -5.55 -1.30 10.27
C VAL A 116 -5.06 -2.16 11.43
N LYS A 117 -5.82 -3.21 11.75
CA LYS A 117 -5.48 -4.16 12.80
C LYS A 117 -5.36 -5.55 12.19
N HIS A 118 -4.27 -6.24 12.52
CA HIS A 118 -4.21 -7.68 12.42
C HIS A 118 -5.01 -8.26 13.59
N PHE A 119 -5.91 -9.19 13.32
CA PHE A 119 -6.64 -9.93 14.34
C PHE A 119 -6.16 -11.38 14.26
N ASP A 120 -5.34 -11.78 15.23
CA ASP A 120 -4.87 -13.15 15.43
C ASP A 120 -6.01 -14.09 15.88
#